data_AF-A0A821D660-F1
#
_entry.id   AF-A0A821D660-F1
#
_cell.length_a   1.000
_cell.length_b   1.000
_cell.length_c   1.000
_cell.angle_alpha   90.00
_cell.angle_beta   90.00
_cell.angle_gamma   90.00
#
_symmetry.space_group_name_H-M   'P 1'
#
loop_
_entity.id
_entity.type
_entity.pdbx_description
1 polymer ?
#
loop_
_entity_poly.entity_id
_entity_poly.type
_entity_poly.pdbx_seq_one_letter_code
_entity_poly.pdbx_strand_id
1 'polypeptide(L)'
;FSEQIVETFHNILFGAKRDQLYNAIQERDRPRLPFLQSFDWNLDVTLTTASLSRCIEPLLFFQFRTSDNRCLTFEVPIKKFNELRYNTALLLKEMEEVDGKQALKLLET
;
A
#
# COMPACT_ATOMS: atom_id res chain seq x y z
N PHE A 1 -11.98 -41.70 -12.39
CA PHE A 1 -12.19 -40.33 -11.85
C PHE A 1 -10.95 -39.73 -11.19
N SER A 2 -10.07 -40.50 -10.53
CA SER A 2 -8.87 -39.93 -9.88
C SER A 2 -7.77 -39.50 -10.86
N GLU A 3 -7.48 -40.27 -11.92
CA GLU A 3 -6.40 -39.96 -12.86
C GLU A 3 -6.62 -38.64 -13.63
N GLN A 4 -7.85 -38.38 -14.07
CA GLN A 4 -8.20 -37.11 -14.72
C GLN A 4 -7.99 -35.90 -13.81
N ILE A 5 -8.20 -36.05 -12.50
CA ILE A 5 -7.94 -34.99 -11.52
C ILE A 5 -6.44 -34.76 -11.39
N VAL A 6 -5.66 -35.83 -11.26
CA VAL A 6 -4.19 -35.77 -11.15
C VAL A 6 -3.59 -35.13 -12.40
N GLU A 7 -4.03 -35.52 -13.58
CA GLU A 7 -3.58 -34.96 -14.86
C GLU A 7 -3.99 -33.49 -15.01
N THR A 8 -5.19 -33.13 -14.54
CA THR A 8 -5.64 -31.73 -14.53
C THR A 8 -4.79 -30.88 -13.58
N PHE A 9 -4.50 -31.39 -12.37
CA PHE A 9 -3.64 -30.72 -11.40
C PHE A 9 -2.21 -30.57 -11.91
N HIS A 10 -1.65 -31.62 -12.52
CA HIS A 10 -0.32 -31.58 -13.12
C HIS A 10 -0.23 -30.51 -14.21
N ASN A 11 -1.24 -30.45 -15.09
CA ASN A 11 -1.31 -29.46 -16.17
C ASN A 11 -1.51 -28.02 -15.66
N ILE A 12 -2.19 -27.83 -14.53
CA ILE A 12 -2.39 -26.51 -13.90
C ILE A 12 -1.13 -26.06 -13.14
N LEU A 13 -0.43 -26.98 -12.49
CA LEU A 13 0.74 -26.67 -11.67
C LEU A 13 2.00 -26.49 -12.51
N PHE A 14 2.20 -27.36 -13.51
CA PHE A 14 3.45 -27.50 -14.27
C PHE A 14 3.28 -27.39 -15.79
N GLY A 15 2.04 -27.34 -16.30
CA GLY A 15 1.74 -27.33 -17.73
C GLY A 15 1.23 -26.00 -18.26
N ALA A 16 0.86 -26.00 -19.54
CA ALA A 16 0.41 -24.82 -20.29
C ALA A 16 -0.88 -24.14 -19.74
N LYS A 17 -1.61 -24.81 -18.84
CA LYS A 17 -2.81 -24.22 -18.22
C LYS A 17 -2.44 -23.25 -17.09
N ARG A 18 -1.21 -23.26 -16.58
CA ARG A 18 -0.75 -22.33 -15.54
C ARG A 18 -0.88 -20.88 -16.00
N ASP A 19 -0.34 -20.56 -17.17
CA ASP A 19 -0.36 -19.19 -17.71
C ASP A 19 -1.78 -18.73 -18.05
N GLN A 20 -2.61 -19.64 -18.58
CA GLN A 20 -4.03 -19.38 -18.82
C GLN A 20 -4.78 -19.07 -17.51
N LEU A 21 -4.47 -19.79 -16.43
CA LEU A 21 -5.07 -19.57 -15.12
C LEU A 21 -4.57 -18.27 -14.49
N TYR A 22 -3.29 -17.94 -14.64
CA TYR A 22 -2.73 -16.65 -14.22
C TYR A 22 -3.37 -15.48 -14.97
N ASN A 23 -3.54 -15.58 -16.29
CA ASN A 23 -4.21 -14.56 -17.10
C ASN A 23 -5.68 -14.42 -16.73
N ALA A 24 -6.40 -15.54 -16.58
CA ALA A 24 -7.79 -15.54 -16.12
C ALA A 24 -7.95 -14.96 -14.69
N ILE A 25 -6.93 -15.12 -13.84
CA ILE A 25 -6.86 -14.51 -12.50
C ILE A 25 -6.68 -12.99 -12.58
N GLN A 26 -5.88 -12.50 -13.53
CA GLN A 26 -5.61 -11.08 -13.73
C GLN A 26 -6.80 -10.37 -14.40
N GLU A 27 -7.49 -11.05 -15.32
CA GLU A 27 -8.68 -10.57 -16.02
C GLU A 27 -9.94 -10.56 -15.15
N ARG A 28 -9.99 -11.41 -14.12
CA ARG A 28 -11.11 -11.38 -13.17
C ARG A 28 -10.96 -10.21 -12.20
N ASP A 29 -12.06 -9.51 -11.99
CA ASP A 29 -12.20 -8.45 -11.00
C ASP A 29 -12.08 -9.06 -9.58
N ARG A 30 -10.84 -9.18 -9.09
CA ARG A 30 -10.56 -9.65 -7.73
C ARG A 30 -11.03 -8.58 -6.76
N PRO A 31 -11.64 -8.95 -5.61
CA PRO A 31 -11.86 -7.99 -4.53
C PRO A 31 -10.50 -7.48 -4.05
N ARG A 32 -10.17 -6.24 -4.44
CA ARG A 32 -8.98 -5.52 -4.01
C ARG A 32 -9.37 -4.62 -2.84
N LEU A 33 -8.46 -4.46 -1.88
CA LEU A 33 -8.61 -3.40 -0.91
C LEU A 33 -8.55 -2.05 -1.64
N PRO A 34 -9.34 -1.04 -1.22
CA PRO A 34 -9.20 0.30 -1.76
C PRO A 34 -7.76 0.76 -1.65
N PHE A 35 -7.20 1.24 -2.75
CA PHE A 35 -5.84 1.76 -2.78
C PHE A 35 -5.88 3.29 -2.77
N LEU A 36 -4.77 3.88 -2.33
CA LEU A 36 -4.56 5.33 -2.35
C LEU A 36 -4.35 5.78 -3.80
N GLN A 37 -5.25 6.63 -4.31
CA GLN A 37 -5.21 7.14 -5.68
C GLN A 37 -4.51 8.50 -5.76
N SER A 38 -4.75 9.40 -4.80
CA SER A 38 -4.04 10.67 -4.70
C SER A 38 -3.83 11.07 -3.24
N PHE A 39 -2.77 11.83 -3.00
CA PHE A 39 -2.43 12.37 -1.69
C PHE A 39 -1.90 13.80 -1.85
N ASP A 40 -2.63 14.75 -1.28
CA ASP A 40 -2.30 16.17 -1.28
C ASP A 40 -2.08 16.60 0.17
N TRP A 41 -1.01 17.35 0.43
CA TRP A 41 -0.69 17.84 1.77
C TRP A 41 -0.32 19.31 1.73
N ASN A 42 -0.83 20.08 2.69
CA ASN A 42 -0.49 21.48 2.90
C ASN A 42 -0.06 21.69 4.36
N LEU A 43 0.86 22.61 4.58
CA LEU A 43 1.30 23.02 5.92
C LEU A 43 0.73 24.40 6.21
N ASP A 44 -0.23 24.46 7.13
CA ASP A 44 -0.77 25.70 7.65
C ASP A 44 -0.01 26.12 8.91
N VAL A 45 0.20 27.42 9.03
CA VAL A 45 0.96 28.01 10.12
C VAL A 45 0.08 29.05 10.79
N THR A 46 -0.41 28.74 11.99
CA THR A 46 -1.25 29.67 12.75
C THR A 46 -0.36 30.58 13.61
N LEU A 47 -0.52 31.90 13.44
CA LEU A 47 0.18 32.90 14.24
C LEU A 47 -0.69 33.29 15.45
N THR A 48 -0.36 32.77 16.63
CA THR A 48 -1.10 33.12 17.85
C THR A 48 -0.46 34.32 18.54
N THR A 49 -1.22 35.41 18.70
CA THR A 49 -0.77 36.66 19.36
C THR A 49 -0.99 36.66 20.87
N ALA A 50 -0.58 35.58 21.57
CA ALA A 50 -0.63 35.55 23.04
C ALA A 50 0.59 36.26 23.63
N SER A 51 0.35 37.15 24.60
CA SER A 51 1.24 38.21 25.10
C SER A 51 2.56 37.77 25.76
N LEU A 52 2.89 36.47 25.83
CA LEU A 52 4.05 35.98 26.57
C LEU A 52 5.08 35.21 25.73
N SER A 53 4.75 34.78 24.51
CA SER A 53 5.72 34.24 23.56
C SER A 53 5.00 34.02 22.23
N ARG A 54 5.52 34.60 21.13
CA ARG A 54 5.01 34.34 19.78
C ARG A 54 5.23 32.86 19.45
N CYS A 55 4.24 32.01 19.70
CA CYS A 55 4.29 30.61 19.30
C CYS A 55 3.68 30.47 17.91
N ILE A 56 4.51 30.01 16.98
CA ILE A 56 4.07 29.55 15.67
C ILE A 56 3.66 28.09 15.86
N GLU A 57 2.37 27.78 15.72
CA GLU A 57 1.90 26.39 15.78
C GLU A 57 1.63 25.89 14.34
N PRO A 58 2.51 25.02 13.82
CA PRO A 58 2.33 24.44 12.50
C PRO A 58 1.36 23.24 12.54
N LEU A 59 0.43 23.20 11.59
CA LEU A 59 -0.58 22.17 11.44
C LEU A 59 -0.61 21.68 9.99
N LEU A 60 -0.57 20.37 9.77
CA LEU A 60 -0.68 19.82 8.42
C LEU A 60 -2.14 19.49 8.09
N PHE A 61 -2.56 19.82 6.88
CA PHE A 61 -3.82 19.37 6.30
C PHE A 61 -3.54 18.30 5.26
N PHE A 62 -4.10 17.12 5.48
CA PHE A 62 -4.00 16.00 4.55
C PHE A 62 -5.31 15.80 3.82
N GLN A 63 -5.21 15.56 2.52
CA GLN A 63 -6.33 15.14 1.69
C GLN A 63 -5.90 13.91 0.89
N PHE A 64 -6.70 12.85 0.93
CA PHE A 64 -6.46 11.67 0.12
C PHE A 64 -7.72 11.19 -0.55
N ARG A 65 -7.54 10.65 -1.75
CA ARG A 65 -8.58 9.99 -2.53
C ARG A 65 -8.26 8.52 -2.64
N THR A 66 -9.22 7.68 -2.32
CA THR A 66 -9.13 6.23 -2.46
C THR A 66 -9.88 5.76 -3.70
N SER A 67 -9.51 4.59 -4.21
CA SER A 67 -10.09 4.01 -5.43
C SER A 67 -11.58 3.66 -5.33
N ASP A 68 -12.14 3.66 -4.13
CA ASP A 68 -13.59 3.56 -3.88
C ASP A 68 -14.29 4.94 -3.88
N ASN A 69 -13.66 5.94 -4.51
CA ASN A 69 -14.12 7.31 -4.64
C ASN A 69 -14.32 8.06 -3.31
N ARG A 70 -13.75 7.59 -2.20
CA ARG A 70 -13.79 8.35 -0.95
C ARG A 70 -12.71 9.42 -0.95
N CYS A 71 -13.09 10.61 -0.49
CA CYS A 71 -12.16 11.70 -0.21
C CYS A 71 -12.16 11.93 1.30
N LEU A 72 -10.99 11.87 1.91
CA LEU A 72 -10.82 12.03 3.35
C LEU A 72 -9.85 13.18 3.59
N THR A 73 -10.25 14.10 4.46
CA THR A 73 -9.48 15.28 4.82
C THR A 73 -9.38 15.38 6.34
N PHE A 74 -8.18 15.55 6.87
CA PHE A 74 -7.98 15.72 8.30
C PHE A 74 -6.72 16.54 8.62
N GLU A 75 -6.73 17.09 9.84
CA GLU A 75 -5.63 17.82 10.43
C GLU A 75 -4.66 16.88 11.13
N VAL A 76 -3.36 17.13 10.95
CA VAL A 76 -2.28 16.31 11.50
C VAL A 76 -1.29 17.21 12.23
N PRO A 77 -1.14 17.04 13.56
CA PRO A 77 -0.06 17.67 14.29
C PRO A 77 1.30 17.19 13.78
N ILE A 78 2.31 18.06 13.78
CA ILE A 78 3.68 17.71 13.30
C ILE A 78 4.22 16.41 13.91
N LYS A 79 3.96 16.18 15.20
CA LYS A 79 4.41 14.95 15.88
C LYS A 79 3.87 13.68 15.19
N LYS A 80 2.58 13.67 14.87
CA LYS A 80 1.94 12.54 14.17
C LYS A 80 2.39 12.40 12.74
N PHE A 81 2.69 13.51 12.06
CA PHE A 81 3.30 13.45 10.74
C PHE A 81 4.68 12.79 10.76
N ASN A 82 5.53 13.13 11.74
CA ASN A 82 6.86 12.52 11.86
C ASN A 82 6.78 11.04 12.20
N GLU A 83 5.84 10.63 13.07
CA GLU A 83 5.55 9.22 13.34
C GLU A 83 5.14 8.48 12.05
N LEU A 84 4.24 9.07 11.26
CA LEU A 84 3.81 8.50 9.98
C LEU A 84 4.99 8.34 9.01
N ARG A 85 5.82 9.37 8.84
CA ARG A 85 7.01 9.31 7.96
C ARG A 85 7.96 8.19 8.35
N TYR A 86 8.24 8.04 9.64
CA TYR A 86 9.10 6.98 10.14
C TYR A 86 8.49 5.60 9.86
N ASN A 87 7.21 5.41 10.19
CA ASN A 87 6.52 4.14 9.99
C ASN A 87 6.43 3.76 8.51
N THR A 88 6.17 4.72 7.61
CA THR A 88 6.18 4.48 6.16
C THR A 88 7.55 4.03 5.68
N ALA A 89 8.63 4.69 6.13
CA ALA A 89 9.99 4.29 5.76
C ALA A 89 10.35 2.89 6.29
N LEU A 90 9.93 2.57 7.52
CA LEU A 90 10.12 1.24 8.10
C LEU A 90 9.40 0.16 7.29
N LEU A 91 8.12 0.38 6.96
CA LEU A 91 7.34 -0.54 6.15
C LEU A 91 7.95 -0.75 4.77
N LEU A 92 8.40 0.33 4.10
CA LEU A 92 9.06 0.21 2.80
C LEU A 92 10.34 -0.63 2.88
N LYS A 93 11.13 -0.44 3.93
CA LYS A 93 12.33 -1.27 4.17
C LYS A 93 11.97 -2.74 4.39
N GLU A 94 10.94 -3.01 5.20
CA GLU A 94 10.48 -4.38 5.45
C GLU A 94 9.94 -5.04 4.17
N MET A 95 9.24 -4.28 3.32
CA MET A 95 8.77 -4.75 2.02
C MET A 95 9.94 -5.08 1.08
N GLU A 96 10.98 -4.22 1.04
CA GLU A 96 12.20 -4.49 0.26
C GLU A 96 12.91 -5.76 0.74
N GLU A 97 13.02 -5.98 2.05
CA GLU A 97 13.61 -7.21 2.61
C GLU A 97 12.78 -8.46 2.26
N VAL A 98 11.45 -8.35 2.21
CA VAL A 98 10.56 -9.45 1.83
C VAL A 98 10.71 -9.76 0.34
N ASP A 99 10.74 -8.76 -0.52
CA ASP A 99 10.90 -8.92 -1.96
C ASP A 99 12.28 -9.51 -2.31
N GLY A 100 13.34 -9.04 -1.65
CA GLY A 100 14.68 -9.62 -1.78
C GLY A 100 14.75 -11.09 -1.36
N LYS A 101 14.05 -11.46 -0.27
CA LYS A 101 13.93 -12.87 0.17
C LYS A 101 13.10 -13.72 -0.80
N GLN A 102 12.09 -13.14 -1.45
CA GLN A 102 11.31 -13.85 -2.48
C GLN A 102 12.14 -14.10 -3.74
N ALA A 103 12.93 -13.12 -4.19
CA ALA A 103 13.83 -13.28 -5.34
C ALA A 103 14.87 -14.39 -5.11
N LEU A 104 15.44 -14.48 -3.91
CA LEU A 104 16.39 -15.55 -3.55
C LEU A 104 15.74 -16.95 -3.58
N LYS A 105 14.52 -17.12 -3.06
CA LYS A 105 13.80 -18.41 -3.10
C LYS A 105 13.49 -18.88 -4.53
N LEU A 106 13.22 -17.95 -5.45
CA LEU A 106 12.96 -18.27 -6.85
C LEU A 106 14.21 -18.75 -7.61
N LEU A 107 15.41 -18.50 -7.08
CA LEU A 107 16.68 -18.96 -7.65
C LEU A 107 17.17 -20.29 -7.06
N GLU A 108 16.59 -20.75 -5.96
CA GLU A 108 16.92 -22.03 -5.30
C GLU A 108 16.01 -23.20 -5.74
N THR A 109 15.06 -22.95 -6.64
CA THR A 109 14.14 -23.96 -7.21
C THR A 109 14.42 -24.17 -8.69
#